data_AF-A0A8S9ZHH1-F1
#
_entry.id   AF-A0A8S9ZHH1-F1
#
_cell.length_a   1.000
_cell.length_b   1.000
_cell.length_c   1.000
_cell.angle_alpha   90.00
_cell.angle_beta   90.00
_cell.angle_gamma   90.00
#
_symmetry.space_group_name_H-M   'P 1'
#
loop_
_entity.id
_entity.type
_entity.pdbx_description
1 polymer ?
#
loop_
_entity_poly.entity_id
_entity_poly.type
_entity_poly.pdbx_seq_one_letter_code
_entity_poly.pdbx_strand_id
1 'polypeptide(L)'
;MCFKRGNKIYLKKGNNNIGTTSYIAPEIEFNKNDVEITDRVDIYSFGVMIFKLRHKWNVQFYRNELERFKEHLQFNCIKPLERVMRACFQLDKENRPAIHSISKFLKGDCDHFYYERQFKNKKWRKLC
;
A
#
# COMPACT_ATOMS: atom_id res chain seq x y z
N MET A 1 7.56 20.71 5.06
CA MET A 1 8.38 20.51 6.26
C MET A 1 7.71 19.46 7.14
N CYS A 2 8.46 18.51 7.69
CA CYS A 2 7.94 17.58 8.70
C CYS A 2 8.08 18.19 10.10
N PHE A 3 7.17 17.88 11.01
CA PHE A 3 7.22 18.33 12.40
C PHE A 3 6.72 17.24 13.36
N LYS A 4 7.03 17.38 14.65
CA LYS A 4 6.58 16.43 15.68
C LYS A 4 5.42 17.02 16.48
N ARG A 5 4.49 16.16 16.87
CA ARG A 5 3.45 16.44 17.87
C ARG A 5 3.38 15.26 18.83
N GLY A 6 3.95 15.42 20.02
CA GLY A 6 4.24 14.29 20.91
C GLY A 6 5.23 13.31 20.25
N ASN A 7 4.94 12.02 20.31
CA ASN A 7 5.76 10.95 19.73
C ASN A 7 5.49 10.68 18.24
N LYS A 8 4.64 11.48 17.60
CA LYS A 8 4.20 11.30 16.22
C LYS A 8 4.83 12.33 15.29
N ILE A 9 5.11 11.90 14.06
CA ILE A 9 5.68 12.74 13.01
C ILE A 9 4.57 13.11 12.03
N TYR A 10 4.52 14.37 11.63
CA TYR A 10 3.52 14.92 10.71
C TYR A 10 4.18 15.60 9.53
N LEU A 11 3.58 15.43 8.36
CA LEU A 11 3.85 16.22 7.18
C LEU A 11 2.91 17.43 7.16
N LYS A 12 3.50 18.64 7.08
CA LYS A 12 2.72 19.87 6.96
C LYS A 12 1.93 19.92 5.65
N LYS A 13 0.69 20.39 5.72
CA LYS A 13 -0.18 20.66 4.57
C LYS A 13 0.54 21.44 3.47
N GLY A 14 0.31 21.05 2.21
CA GLY A 14 0.78 21.76 1.02
C GLY A 14 2.27 21.58 0.73
N ASN A 15 2.95 20.69 1.46
CA ASN A 15 4.34 20.38 1.22
C ASN A 15 4.49 19.15 0.31
N ASN A 16 4.37 19.38 -1.00
CA ASN A 16 4.30 18.33 -2.01
C ASN A 16 5.69 17.89 -2.54
N ASN A 17 6.78 18.46 -2.01
CA ASN A 17 8.16 18.19 -2.46
C ASN A 17 8.88 17.11 -1.62
N ILE A 18 8.17 16.08 -1.15
CA ILE A 18 8.78 15.01 -0.35
C ILE A 18 8.57 13.66 -1.01
N GLY A 19 9.66 12.92 -1.19
CA GLY A 19 9.66 11.56 -1.74
C GLY A 19 9.89 11.53 -3.25
N THR A 20 9.80 10.34 -3.83
CA THR A 20 9.87 10.11 -5.28
C THR A 20 8.44 9.97 -5.81
N THR A 21 7.97 10.89 -6.66
CA THR A 21 6.56 11.05 -7.10
C THR A 21 5.82 9.74 -7.37
N SER A 22 6.47 8.76 -7.99
CA SER A 22 5.86 7.47 -8.34
C SER A 22 5.72 6.46 -7.18
N TYR A 23 6.28 6.73 -6.00
CA TYR A 23 6.26 5.85 -4.83
C TYR A 23 5.51 6.46 -3.62
N ILE A 24 5.05 7.70 -3.74
CA ILE A 24 4.40 8.43 -2.64
C ILE A 24 3.01 7.82 -2.39
N ALA A 25 2.69 7.59 -1.12
CA ALA A 25 1.38 7.11 -0.69
C ALA A 25 0.29 8.19 -0.87
N PRO A 26 -0.95 7.83 -1.19
CA PRO A 26 -2.01 8.79 -1.53
C PRO A 26 -2.32 9.79 -0.42
N GLU A 27 -2.22 9.38 0.85
CA GLU A 27 -2.41 10.25 2.01
C GLU A 27 -1.33 11.32 2.15
N ILE A 28 -0.14 11.09 1.60
CA ILE A 28 0.96 12.04 1.56
C ILE A 28 0.81 12.97 0.35
N GLU A 29 0.49 12.42 -0.82
CA GLU A 29 0.37 13.18 -2.07
C GLU A 29 -0.83 14.14 -2.07
N PHE A 30 -1.95 13.75 -1.48
CA PHE A 30 -3.21 14.51 -1.52
C PHE A 30 -3.60 15.11 -0.17
N ASN A 31 -2.61 15.41 0.67
CA ASN A 31 -2.84 15.92 2.01
C ASN A 31 -3.53 17.31 1.99
N LYS A 32 -4.83 17.34 2.32
CA LYS A 32 -5.58 18.59 2.50
C LYS A 32 -5.29 19.28 3.84
N ASN A 33 -4.71 18.54 4.78
CA ASN A 33 -4.36 18.94 6.15
C ASN A 33 -2.98 18.37 6.51
N ASP A 34 -2.49 18.67 7.71
CA ASP A 34 -1.32 18.00 8.25
C ASP A 34 -1.60 16.49 8.40
N VAL A 35 -0.70 15.65 7.90
CA VAL A 35 -0.89 14.19 7.86
C VAL A 35 0.16 13.50 8.72
N GLU A 36 -0.28 12.60 9.58
CA GLU A 36 0.62 11.74 10.35
C GLU A 36 1.36 10.78 9.41
N ILE A 37 2.69 10.85 9.44
CA ILE A 37 3.56 9.92 8.74
C ILE A 37 3.70 8.67 9.61
N THR A 38 3.29 7.54 9.05
CA THR A 38 3.33 6.21 9.68
C THR A 38 4.12 5.26 8.80
N ASP A 39 4.56 4.12 9.34
CA ASP A 39 5.17 3.01 8.57
C ASP A 39 4.33 2.55 7.35
N ARG A 40 3.02 2.81 7.36
CA ARG A 40 2.10 2.52 6.25
C ARG A 40 2.43 3.23 4.94
N VAL A 41 3.17 4.34 4.96
CA VAL A 41 3.62 4.99 3.73
C VAL A 41 4.69 4.14 3.02
N ASP A 42 5.57 3.51 3.79
CA ASP A 42 6.61 2.63 3.26
C ASP A 42 6.02 1.33 2.70
N ILE A 43 4.93 0.83 3.30
CA ILE A 43 4.19 -0.34 2.79
C ILE A 43 3.61 -0.06 1.40
N TYR A 44 3.09 1.14 1.16
CA TYR A 44 2.62 1.52 -0.17
C TYR A 44 3.78 1.56 -1.17
N SER A 45 4.88 2.25 -0.83
CA SER A 45 6.09 2.32 -1.67
C SER A 45 6.67 0.94 -1.97
N PHE A 46 6.63 0.02 -1.00
CA PHE A 46 7.04 -1.37 -1.18
C PHE A 46 6.18 -2.11 -2.21
N GLY A 47 4.85 -1.90 -2.20
CA GLY A 47 3.97 -2.40 -3.24
C GLY A 47 4.35 -1.89 -4.64
N VAL A 48 4.69 -0.59 -4.75
CA VAL A 48 5.08 0.03 -6.03
C VAL A 48 6.40 -0.57 -6.52
N MET A 49 7.34 -0.80 -5.61
CA MET A 49 8.60 -1.47 -5.92
C MET A 49 8.37 -2.89 -6.46
N ILE A 50 7.56 -3.71 -5.78
CA ILE A 50 7.22 -5.06 -6.25
C ILE A 50 6.59 -5.00 -7.63
N PHE A 51 5.66 -4.07 -7.84
CA PHE A 51 5.00 -3.89 -9.13
C PHE A 51 6.02 -3.58 -10.24
N LYS A 52 6.90 -2.59 -10.02
CA LYS A 52 7.92 -2.20 -11.00
C LYS A 52 8.89 -3.35 -11.29
N LEU A 53 9.33 -4.09 -10.27
CA LEU A 53 10.18 -5.27 -10.42
C LEU A 53 9.50 -6.37 -11.24
N ARG A 54 8.22 -6.65 -10.94
CA ARG A 54 7.45 -7.70 -11.61
C ARG A 54 7.18 -7.39 -13.07
N HIS A 55 6.92 -6.12 -13.38
CA HIS A 55 6.53 -5.70 -14.71
C HIS A 55 7.71 -5.21 -15.55
N LYS A 56 8.90 -4.98 -14.96
CA LYS A 56 10.09 -4.40 -15.60
C LYS A 56 9.82 -2.99 -16.18
N TRP A 57 9.00 -2.20 -15.49
CA TRP A 57 8.52 -0.93 -16.03
C TRP A 57 9.49 0.22 -15.76
N ASN A 58 10.01 0.80 -16.85
CA ASN A 58 10.65 2.12 -16.91
C ASN A 58 9.63 3.28 -16.95
N VAL A 59 8.33 3.00 -16.75
CA VAL A 59 7.25 3.98 -16.91
C VAL A 59 7.09 4.77 -15.61
N GLN A 60 7.03 6.09 -15.74
CA GLN A 60 6.67 7.00 -14.65
C GLN A 60 5.26 6.64 -14.17
N PHE A 61 5.15 6.09 -12.96
CA PHE A 61 3.89 5.70 -12.32
C PHE A 61 3.12 6.99 -11.96
N TYR A 62 2.29 7.46 -12.87
CA TYR A 62 1.35 8.56 -12.61
C TYR A 62 0.01 8.02 -12.14
N ARG A 63 -0.77 8.85 -11.45
CA ARG A 63 -2.08 8.58 -10.84
C ARG A 63 -3.06 7.74 -11.68
N ASN A 64 -3.05 7.87 -13.00
CA ASN A 64 -3.91 7.11 -13.92
C ASN A 64 -3.54 5.61 -13.97
N GLU A 65 -2.32 5.26 -13.56
CA GLU A 65 -1.82 3.89 -13.49
C GLU A 65 -2.39 3.12 -12.30
N LEU A 66 -2.87 3.77 -11.22
CA LEU A 66 -3.56 3.05 -10.13
C LEU A 66 -4.92 2.51 -10.57
N GLU A 67 -5.63 3.23 -11.44
CA GLU A 67 -6.88 2.75 -12.05
C GLU A 67 -6.59 1.68 -13.11
N ARG A 68 -5.59 1.87 -13.98
CA ARG A 68 -5.10 0.78 -14.87
C ARG A 68 -4.60 -0.43 -14.09
N PHE A 69 -4.05 -0.22 -12.91
CA PHE A 69 -3.62 -1.30 -12.01
C PHE A 69 -4.82 -2.06 -11.47
N LYS A 70 -5.88 -1.37 -11.04
CA LYS A 70 -7.15 -2.02 -10.66
C LYS A 70 -7.75 -2.82 -11.83
N GLU A 71 -7.58 -2.39 -13.07
CA GLU A 71 -7.96 -3.15 -14.28
C GLU A 71 -7.05 -4.36 -14.52
N HIS A 72 -5.72 -4.22 -14.38
CA HIS A 72 -4.77 -5.35 -14.53
C HIS A 72 -4.93 -6.41 -13.45
N LEU A 73 -5.32 -5.98 -12.26
CA LEU A 73 -5.72 -6.85 -11.17
C LEU A 73 -7.03 -7.62 -11.48
N GLN A 74 -7.83 -7.28 -12.49
CA GLN A 74 -9.05 -8.06 -12.78
C GLN A 74 -8.75 -9.43 -13.45
N PHE A 75 -7.50 -9.71 -13.81
CA PHE A 75 -7.12 -11.01 -14.36
C PHE A 75 -6.96 -12.04 -13.23
N ASN A 76 -7.82 -13.05 -13.27
CA ASN A 76 -8.02 -14.15 -12.31
C ASN A 76 -6.81 -15.09 -12.09
N CYS A 77 -5.63 -14.57 -11.78
CA CYS A 77 -4.50 -15.37 -11.32
C CYS A 77 -4.12 -14.95 -9.90
N ILE A 78 -4.80 -15.52 -8.89
CA ILE A 78 -4.59 -15.29 -7.46
C ILE A 78 -3.21 -15.83 -7.02
N LYS A 79 -2.13 -15.21 -7.49
CA LYS A 79 -0.76 -15.52 -7.04
C LYS A 79 -0.49 -14.78 -5.73
N PRO A 80 0.25 -15.38 -4.78
CA PRO A 80 0.57 -14.72 -3.51
C PRO A 80 1.12 -13.30 -3.66
N LEU A 81 1.99 -13.07 -4.65
CA LEU A 81 2.59 -11.76 -4.89
C LEU A 81 1.56 -10.68 -5.28
N GLU A 82 0.52 -11.05 -6.03
CA GLU A 82 -0.54 -10.11 -6.42
C GLU A 82 -1.40 -9.70 -5.22
N ARG A 83 -1.68 -10.65 -4.33
CA ARG A 83 -2.38 -10.38 -3.07
C ARG A 83 -1.56 -9.45 -2.18
N VAL A 84 -0.25 -9.63 -2.12
CA VAL A 84 0.66 -8.69 -1.44
C VAL A 84 0.58 -7.29 -2.06
N MET A 85 0.68 -7.17 -3.39
CA MET A 85 0.60 -5.86 -4.06
C MET A 85 -0.74 -5.15 -3.77
N ARG A 86 -1.86 -5.88 -3.83
CA ARG A 86 -3.19 -5.36 -3.46
C ARG A 86 -3.27 -4.91 -2.01
N ALA A 87 -2.68 -5.68 -1.09
CA ALA A 87 -2.62 -5.33 0.32
C ALA A 87 -1.84 -4.03 0.53
N CYS A 88 -0.74 -3.84 -0.20
CA CYS A 88 0.07 -2.62 -0.12
C CYS A 88 -0.64 -1.38 -0.69
N PHE A 89 -1.46 -1.54 -1.73
CA PHE A 89 -2.12 -0.41 -2.43
C PHE A 89 -3.50 -0.03 -1.90
N GLN A 90 -3.84 -0.45 -0.68
CA GLN A 90 -5.06 0.02 -0.05
C GLN A 90 -5.04 1.55 0.09
N LEU A 91 -6.12 2.20 -0.33
CA LEU A 91 -6.27 3.67 -0.24
C LEU A 91 -6.31 4.12 1.22
N ASP A 92 -7.07 3.39 2.03
CA ASP A 92 -7.02 3.53 3.47
C ASP A 92 -5.76 2.85 4.00
N LYS A 93 -4.87 3.65 4.60
CA LYS A 93 -3.59 3.19 5.14
C LYS A 93 -3.74 2.16 6.27
N GLU A 94 -4.86 2.17 6.99
CA GLU A 94 -5.12 1.21 8.08
C GLU A 94 -5.44 -0.19 7.55
N ASN A 95 -5.86 -0.29 6.28
CA ASN A 95 -6.07 -1.58 5.61
C ASN A 95 -4.76 -2.15 5.02
N ARG A 96 -3.66 -1.39 5.02
CA ARG A 96 -2.35 -1.90 4.61
C ARG A 96 -1.79 -2.80 5.72
N PRO A 97 -1.21 -3.97 5.39
CA PRO A 97 -0.62 -4.86 6.39
C PRO A 97 0.67 -4.25 6.94
N ALA A 98 1.10 -4.72 8.11
CA ALA A 98 2.46 -4.45 8.56
C ALA A 98 3.44 -5.33 7.77
N ILE A 99 4.71 -4.92 7.68
CA ILE A 99 5.71 -5.69 6.91
C ILE A 99 5.86 -7.13 7.41
N HIS A 100 5.74 -7.35 8.72
CA HIS A 100 5.78 -8.68 9.32
C HIS A 100 4.58 -9.55 8.90
N SER A 101 3.40 -8.95 8.68
CA SER A 101 2.22 -9.64 8.16
C SER A 101 2.44 -10.10 6.71
N ILE A 102 3.10 -9.27 5.89
CA ILE A 102 3.50 -9.68 4.53
C ILE A 102 4.44 -10.88 4.60
N SER A 103 5.43 -10.86 5.49
CA SER A 103 6.36 -11.99 5.68
C SER A 103 5.64 -13.28 6.09
N LYS A 104 4.73 -13.21 7.07
CA LYS A 104 3.90 -14.34 7.50
C LYS A 104 3.08 -14.92 6.36
N PHE A 105 2.43 -14.06 5.59
CA PHE A 105 1.64 -14.46 4.43
C PHE A 105 2.48 -15.20 3.38
N LEU A 106 3.63 -14.64 3.01
CA LEU A 106 4.53 -15.24 2.01
C LEU A 106 5.15 -16.57 2.48
N LYS A 107 5.32 -16.76 3.80
CA LYS A 107 5.78 -18.01 4.41
C LYS A 107 4.67 -19.06 4.57
N GLY A 108 3.41 -18.70 4.36
CA GLY A 108 2.26 -19.58 4.59
C GLY A 108 1.79 -19.65 6.06
N ASP A 109 2.26 -18.75 6.91
CA ASP A 109 1.86 -18.69 8.34
C ASP A 109 0.47 -18.07 8.54
N CYS A 110 -0.05 -17.37 7.52
CA CYS A 110 -1.42 -16.87 7.47
C CYS A 110 -1.98 -16.99 6.05
N ASP A 111 -3.31 -17.07 5.98
CA ASP A 111 -4.00 -17.33 4.72
C ASP A 111 -4.51 -16.07 4.05
N HIS A 112 -4.78 -15.00 4.82
CA HIS A 112 -5.57 -13.84 4.38
C HIS A 112 -5.13 -12.53 5.00
N PHE A 113 -5.21 -11.44 4.23
CA PHE A 113 -5.00 -10.08 4.75
C PHE A 113 -6.30 -9.46 5.26
N TYR A 114 -6.20 -8.54 6.21
CA TYR A 114 -7.33 -7.84 6.81
C TYR A 114 -8.26 -7.19 5.77
N TYR A 115 -7.70 -6.52 4.74
CA TYR A 115 -8.51 -5.87 3.70
C TYR A 115 -9.39 -6.86 2.91
N GLU A 116 -9.04 -8.15 2.87
CA GLU A 116 -9.81 -9.18 2.17
C GLU A 116 -11.13 -9.52 2.88
N ARG A 117 -11.30 -9.10 4.15
CA ARG A 117 -12.55 -9.25 4.90
C ARG A 117 -13.73 -8.56 4.21
N GLN A 118 -13.48 -7.49 3.48
CA GLN A 118 -14.48 -6.68 2.80
C GLN A 118 -15.18 -7.44 1.65
N PHE A 119 -14.58 -8.54 1.17
CA PHE A 119 -15.01 -9.25 -0.04
C PHE A 119 -15.66 -10.61 0.23
N LYS A 120 -15.75 -11.12 1.48
CA LYS A 120 -16.25 -12.48 1.75
C LYS A 120 -17.02 -12.65 3.06
N ASN A 121 -18.19 -13.29 2.97
CA ASN A 121 -18.94 -13.93 4.06
C ASN A 121 -18.40 -15.34 4.41
N LYS A 122 -17.08 -15.53 4.58
CA LYS A 122 -16.50 -16.87 4.89
C LYS A 122 -15.79 -16.89 6.24
N LYS A 123 -15.84 -18.06 6.92
CA LYS A 123 -15.08 -18.37 8.14
C LYS A 123 -13.58 -18.42 7.79
N TRP A 124 -12.82 -17.41 8.24
CA TRP A 124 -11.38 -17.29 8.02
C TRP A 124 -10.61 -18.28 8.89
N ARG A 125 -9.57 -18.93 8.35
CA ARG A 125 -8.71 -19.87 9.10
C ARG A 125 -7.64 -19.15 9.92
N LYS A 126 -6.86 -18.24 9.30
CA LYS A 126 -5.83 -17.40 9.95
C LYS A 126 -5.67 -16.05 9.23
N LEU A 127 -5.65 -14.95 9.98
CA LEU A 127 -5.55 -13.58 9.44
C LEU A 127 -4.18 -12.95 9.70
N CYS A 128 -3.72 -12.25 8.67
CA CYS A 128 -2.77 -11.15 8.66
C CYS A 128 -3.54 -9.82 8.56
#